data_AF-A0A7C3AKH4-F1
#
_entry.id   AF-A0A7C3AKH4-F1
#
_cell.length_a   1.000
_cell.length_b   1.000
_cell.length_c   1.000
_cell.angle_alpha   90.00
_cell.angle_beta   90.00
_cell.angle_gamma   90.00
#
_symmetry.space_group_name_H-M   'P 1'
#
loop_
_entity.id
_entity.type
_entity.pdbx_description
1 polymer ?
#
loop_
_entity_poly.entity_id
_entity_poly.type
_entity_poly.pdbx_seq_one_letter_code
_entity_poly.pdbx_strand_id
1 'polypeptide(L)'
;MGKVKILFALCMVGMILALVFARNPTVKPKKAPSFSLKLNAYFCAILCPVNRSCIDLGCSYFDPITNAGIEDVENYIKNTYKYIALGNGTAPTASSTSLDNEQTDCGLARKLGDVYDLGLGKWELNTTFTYTCDSERTVNTTASFSASSGGTMYAGGPLNAEATFSANGDQLIVRHIYNITEV
;
A
#
# COMPACT_ATOMS: atom_id res chain seq x y z
N MET A 1 -81.81 13.44 10.97
CA MET A 1 -80.52 13.18 10.27
C MET A 1 -79.42 13.96 10.96
N GLY A 2 -78.56 13.33 11.79
CA GLY A 2 -77.54 14.11 12.53
C GLY A 2 -76.63 13.38 13.51
N LYS A 3 -76.57 12.04 13.53
CA LYS A 3 -75.80 11.30 14.55
C LYS A 3 -74.76 10.31 14.01
N VAL A 4 -74.40 10.36 12.73
CA VAL A 4 -73.49 9.38 12.10
C VAL A 4 -72.13 9.96 11.70
N LYS A 5 -71.88 11.27 11.92
CA LYS A 5 -70.62 11.92 11.49
C LYS A 5 -69.50 11.98 12.54
N ILE A 6 -69.74 11.59 13.80
CA ILE A 6 -68.75 11.76 14.88
C ILE A 6 -67.94 10.48 15.16
N LEU A 7 -68.41 9.31 14.75
CA LEU A 7 -67.73 8.04 15.07
C LEU A 7 -66.53 7.72 14.15
N PHE A 8 -66.43 8.34 12.97
CA PHE A 8 -65.31 8.11 12.05
C PHE A 8 -64.07 8.98 12.37
N ALA A 9 -64.20 10.04 13.18
CA ALA A 9 -63.10 10.93 13.50
C ALA A 9 -62.18 10.42 14.64
N LEU A 10 -62.68 9.57 15.54
CA LEU A 10 -61.87 9.05 16.66
C LEU A 10 -60.94 7.91 16.27
N CYS A 11 -61.22 7.18 15.18
CA CYS A 11 -60.42 6.02 14.79
C CYS A 11 -59.12 6.41 14.05
N MET A 12 -59.11 7.54 13.33
CA MET A 12 -57.90 8.04 12.66
C MET A 12 -56.89 8.69 13.61
N VAL A 13 -57.33 9.30 14.71
CA VAL A 13 -56.41 9.95 15.67
C VAL A 13 -55.65 8.92 16.51
N GLY A 14 -56.29 7.78 16.83
CA GLY A 14 -55.63 6.67 17.55
C GLY A 14 -54.52 5.98 16.74
N MET A 15 -54.68 5.88 15.42
CA MET A 15 -53.70 5.22 14.55
C MET A 15 -52.46 6.08 14.28
N ILE A 16 -52.60 7.40 14.27
CA ILE A 16 -51.47 8.33 14.14
C ILE A 16 -50.65 8.38 15.44
N LEU A 17 -51.28 8.25 16.62
CA LEU A 17 -50.57 8.27 17.90
C LEU A 17 -49.78 6.99 18.18
N ALA A 18 -50.23 5.84 17.65
CA ALA A 18 -49.48 4.57 17.77
C ALA A 18 -48.22 4.53 16.88
N LEU A 19 -48.20 5.28 15.78
CA LEU A 19 -47.04 5.39 14.88
C LEU A 19 -45.92 6.30 15.43
N VAL A 20 -46.22 7.16 16.40
CA VAL A 20 -45.21 8.05 17.02
C VAL A 20 -44.38 7.32 18.09
N PHE A 21 -44.94 6.29 18.74
CA PHE A 21 -44.25 5.56 19.83
C PHE A 21 -43.58 4.25 19.40
N ALA A 22 -43.81 3.76 18.18
CA ALA A 22 -43.01 2.67 17.59
C ALA A 22 -41.71 3.19 16.95
N ARG A 23 -40.99 4.10 17.62
CA ARG A 23 -39.57 4.30 17.31
C ARG A 23 -38.86 3.07 17.86
N ASN A 24 -38.67 2.07 17.00
CA ASN A 24 -37.58 1.11 17.19
C ASN A 24 -36.36 1.94 17.59
N PRO A 25 -35.75 1.71 18.77
CA PRO A 25 -34.49 2.36 19.07
C PRO A 25 -33.59 1.98 17.90
N THR A 26 -33.17 2.97 17.12
CA THR A 26 -32.09 2.78 16.18
C THR A 26 -30.95 2.28 17.04
N VAL A 27 -30.73 0.97 17.03
CA VAL A 27 -29.50 0.37 17.49
C VAL A 27 -28.49 1.00 16.58
N LYS A 28 -27.89 2.11 17.03
CA LYS A 28 -26.70 2.65 16.41
C LYS A 28 -25.80 1.43 16.24
N PRO A 29 -25.33 1.11 15.02
CA PRO A 29 -24.39 0.01 14.89
C PRO A 29 -23.33 0.25 15.94
N LYS A 30 -23.20 -0.72 16.86
CA LYS A 30 -22.18 -0.68 17.90
C LYS A 30 -20.91 -0.39 17.11
N LYS A 31 -20.28 0.78 17.31
CA LYS A 31 -19.06 1.17 16.58
C LYS A 31 -18.20 -0.08 16.64
N ALA A 32 -17.96 -0.70 15.47
CA ALA A 32 -17.13 -1.89 15.43
C ALA A 32 -15.87 -1.56 16.24
N PRO A 33 -15.38 -2.44 17.11
CA PRO A 33 -14.09 -2.20 17.76
C PRO A 33 -13.15 -1.74 16.66
N SER A 34 -12.68 -0.50 16.75
CA SER A 34 -11.73 0.02 15.78
C SER A 34 -10.43 -0.67 16.13
N PHE A 35 -10.24 -1.87 15.60
CA PHE A 35 -8.91 -2.44 15.47
C PHE A 35 -8.17 -1.44 14.60
N SER A 36 -7.30 -0.66 15.22
CA SER A 36 -6.40 0.20 14.47
C SER A 36 -5.38 -0.75 13.87
N LEU A 37 -5.48 -1.02 12.58
CA LEU A 37 -4.48 -1.80 11.87
C LEU A 37 -3.34 -0.87 11.49
N LYS A 38 -2.11 -1.29 11.76
CA LYS A 38 -0.89 -0.66 11.26
C LYS A 38 -0.27 -1.58 10.24
N LEU A 39 0.01 -1.05 9.06
CA LEU A 39 0.88 -1.72 8.11
C LEU A 39 2.31 -1.25 8.35
N ASN A 40 3.26 -2.17 8.26
CA ASN A 40 4.69 -1.91 8.37
C ASN A 40 5.37 -2.36 7.08
N ALA A 41 6.31 -1.56 6.57
CA ALA A 41 7.08 -1.90 5.38
C ALA A 41 8.58 -1.95 5.68
N TYR A 42 9.24 -2.96 5.12
CA TYR A 42 10.69 -3.09 5.12
C TYR A 42 11.21 -3.15 3.69
N PHE A 43 12.23 -2.35 3.40
CA PHE A 43 12.86 -2.28 2.08
C PHE A 43 14.28 -2.82 2.18
N CYS A 44 14.49 -4.01 1.62
CA CYS A 44 15.76 -4.72 1.65
C CYS A 44 16.39 -4.76 0.27
N ALA A 45 17.72 -4.69 0.20
CA ALA A 45 18.44 -4.81 -1.06
C ALA A 45 19.76 -5.57 -0.92
N ILE A 46 20.14 -6.27 -1.99
CA ILE A 46 21.44 -6.94 -2.13
C ILE A 46 22.02 -6.54 -3.49
N LEU A 47 23.20 -5.91 -3.49
CA LEU A 47 23.93 -5.56 -4.70
C LEU A 47 24.88 -6.72 -5.05
N CYS A 48 24.79 -7.23 -6.27
CA CYS A 48 25.65 -8.29 -6.80
C CYS A 48 26.43 -7.75 -8.01
N PRO A 49 27.63 -7.20 -7.80
CA PRO A 49 28.45 -6.72 -8.90
C PRO A 49 28.97 -7.87 -9.76
N VAL A 50 29.17 -7.64 -11.05
CA VAL A 50 29.72 -8.67 -11.95
C VAL A 50 31.12 -9.07 -11.51
N ASN A 51 31.39 -10.37 -11.49
CA ASN A 51 32.67 -10.96 -11.09
C ASN A 51 33.09 -10.64 -9.64
N ARG A 52 32.16 -10.24 -8.77
CA ARG A 52 32.40 -10.02 -7.34
C ARG A 52 31.33 -10.72 -6.50
N SER A 53 31.62 -10.87 -5.20
CA SER A 53 30.63 -11.35 -4.24
C SER A 53 29.51 -10.33 -4.05
N CYS A 54 28.29 -10.83 -3.83
CA CYS A 54 27.17 -9.99 -3.46
C CYS A 54 27.39 -9.31 -2.09
N ILE A 55 26.87 -8.10 -1.96
CA ILE A 55 26.92 -7.23 -0.80
C ILE A 55 25.49 -7.05 -0.31
N ASP A 56 25.22 -7.48 0.91
CA ASP A 56 23.94 -7.21 1.58
C ASP A 56 23.90 -5.75 2.04
N LEU A 57 22.93 -4.99 1.52
CA LEU A 57 22.74 -3.58 1.88
C LEU A 57 21.84 -3.44 3.11
N GLY A 58 21.27 -4.54 3.60
CA GLY A 58 20.38 -4.60 4.75
C GLY A 58 18.94 -4.21 4.42
N CYS A 59 18.12 -4.12 5.47
CA CYS A 59 16.72 -3.73 5.39
C CYS A 59 16.49 -2.43 6.17
N SER A 60 15.86 -1.45 5.54
CA SER A 60 15.35 -0.27 6.23
C SER A 60 13.89 -0.51 6.64
N TYR A 61 13.53 -0.06 7.84
CA TYR A 61 12.13 0.07 8.24
C TYR A 61 11.62 1.44 7.82
N PHE A 62 10.40 1.50 7.30
CA PHE A 62 9.81 2.78 6.90
C PHE A 62 8.30 2.81 7.16
N ASP A 63 7.86 3.88 7.83
CA ASP A 63 6.50 4.08 8.34
C ASP A 63 5.61 5.11 7.59
N PRO A 64 5.94 5.65 6.41
CA PRO A 64 4.98 6.41 5.61
C PRO A 64 4.49 5.54 4.46
N ILE A 65 3.59 4.61 4.78
CA ILE A 65 2.68 4.10 3.76
C ILE A 65 1.87 5.28 3.26
N THR A 66 1.73 5.41 1.95
CA THR A 66 1.01 6.54 1.39
C THR A 66 -0.47 6.43 1.79
N ASN A 67 -1.22 7.53 1.86
CA ASN A 67 -2.63 7.46 2.25
C ASN A 67 -3.46 6.48 1.40
N ALA A 68 -3.09 6.29 0.12
CA ALA A 68 -3.67 5.26 -0.75
C ALA A 68 -3.42 3.84 -0.23
N GLY A 69 -2.29 3.60 0.43
CA GLY A 69 -1.87 2.28 0.86
C GLY A 69 -2.52 1.74 2.14
N ILE A 70 -3.17 2.59 2.94
CA ILE A 70 -3.92 2.17 4.14
C ILE A 70 -5.35 1.74 3.78
N GLU A 71 -5.93 2.34 2.73
CA GLU A 71 -7.32 2.07 2.31
C GLU A 71 -7.46 0.72 1.58
N ASP A 72 -6.36 0.21 1.05
CA ASP A 72 -6.29 -1.05 0.32
C ASP A 72 -5.80 -2.16 1.26
N VAL A 73 -6.65 -3.12 1.66
CA VAL A 73 -6.26 -4.17 2.62
C VAL A 73 -6.03 -5.53 1.95
N GLU A 74 -4.81 -6.02 2.16
CA GLU A 74 -4.18 -7.32 1.82
C GLU A 74 -4.46 -7.92 0.42
N ASN A 75 -5.70 -8.31 0.11
CA ASN A 75 -6.03 -8.98 -1.17
C ASN A 75 -5.95 -8.04 -2.39
N TYR A 76 -6.26 -6.76 -2.19
CA TYR A 76 -6.08 -5.75 -3.23
C TYR A 76 -4.59 -5.43 -3.41
N ILE A 77 -3.81 -5.35 -2.32
CA ILE A 77 -2.40 -4.98 -2.40
C ILE A 77 -1.56 -6.05 -3.09
N LYS A 78 -1.71 -7.32 -2.66
CA LYS A 78 -0.98 -8.48 -3.22
C LYS A 78 -1.15 -8.57 -4.74
N ASN A 79 -2.25 -8.05 -5.29
CA ASN A 79 -2.59 -8.18 -6.71
C ASN A 79 -2.36 -6.92 -7.55
N THR A 80 -2.43 -5.73 -6.94
CA THR A 80 -2.39 -4.46 -7.66
C THR A 80 -1.00 -3.85 -7.73
N TYR A 81 -0.25 -3.81 -6.63
CA TYR A 81 1.00 -3.03 -6.54
C TYR A 81 2.25 -3.90 -6.68
N LYS A 82 2.41 -4.49 -7.87
CA LYS A 82 3.46 -5.50 -8.14
C LYS A 82 4.70 -4.95 -8.84
N TYR A 83 4.74 -3.69 -9.21
CA TYR A 83 5.91 -3.13 -9.90
C TYR A 83 6.85 -2.47 -8.90
N ILE A 84 8.10 -2.93 -8.81
CA ILE A 84 9.13 -2.26 -8.02
C ILE A 84 9.81 -1.22 -8.91
N ALA A 85 10.04 -0.02 -8.36
CA ALA A 85 10.81 1.06 -8.96
C ALA A 85 12.05 1.35 -8.09
N LEU A 86 13.09 1.88 -8.72
CA LEU A 86 14.31 2.35 -8.08
C LEU A 86 14.43 3.86 -8.26
N GLY A 87 14.95 4.57 -7.26
CA GLY A 87 15.13 6.02 -7.29
C GLY A 87 16.46 6.46 -6.71
N ASN A 88 16.88 7.68 -7.07
CA ASN A 88 18.06 8.34 -6.50
C ASN A 88 17.70 9.74 -5.99
N GLY A 89 16.83 9.79 -4.99
CA GLY A 89 16.14 11.00 -4.57
C GLY A 89 15.80 10.97 -3.10
N THR A 90 14.86 11.82 -2.72
CA THR A 90 14.38 11.92 -1.35
C THR A 90 13.47 10.73 -1.02
N ALA A 91 13.57 10.20 0.20
CA ALA A 91 12.69 9.15 0.67
C ALA A 91 11.21 9.61 0.60
N PRO A 92 10.29 8.76 0.10
CA PRO A 92 8.87 9.08 0.05
C PRO A 92 8.25 9.45 1.40
N THR A 93 7.20 10.26 1.40
CA THR A 93 6.38 10.54 2.60
C THR A 93 4.96 10.00 2.39
N ALA A 94 4.10 10.09 3.42
CA ALA A 94 2.74 9.54 3.35
C ALA A 94 1.87 10.24 2.28
N SER A 95 2.26 11.44 1.84
CA SER A 95 1.61 12.17 0.75
C SER A 95 2.21 11.91 -0.64
N SER A 96 3.33 11.20 -0.73
CA SER A 96 4.01 10.95 -2.01
C SER A 96 3.17 10.03 -2.88
N THR A 97 2.99 10.41 -4.15
CA THR A 97 2.30 9.57 -5.16
C THR A 97 3.24 9.10 -6.27
N SER A 98 4.47 9.63 -6.30
CA SER A 98 5.56 9.30 -7.21
C SER A 98 6.86 9.08 -6.44
N LEU A 99 7.82 8.41 -7.08
CA LEU A 99 9.17 8.22 -6.57
C LEU A 99 10.07 9.35 -7.11
N ASP A 100 10.76 10.04 -6.22
CA ASP A 100 11.69 11.11 -6.60
C ASP A 100 12.91 10.54 -7.34
N ASN A 101 13.33 11.21 -8.42
CA ASN A 101 14.40 10.75 -9.31
C ASN A 101 14.32 9.26 -9.67
N GLU A 102 13.14 8.81 -10.08
CA GLU A 102 12.91 7.44 -10.52
C GLU A 102 13.81 7.07 -11.72
N GLN A 103 14.44 5.90 -11.66
CA GLN A 103 15.20 5.33 -12.76
C GLN A 103 14.23 4.80 -13.82
N THR A 104 14.43 5.19 -15.08
CA THR A 104 13.53 4.83 -16.19
C THR A 104 14.25 4.18 -17.37
N ASP A 105 15.56 3.95 -17.24
CA ASP A 105 16.44 3.41 -18.27
C ASP A 105 17.48 2.44 -17.68
N CYS A 106 18.47 2.03 -18.48
CA CYS A 106 19.62 1.21 -18.06
C CYS A 106 19.28 -0.12 -17.35
N GLY A 107 18.12 -0.70 -17.67
CA GLY A 107 17.64 -1.93 -17.01
C GLY A 107 17.16 -1.73 -15.57
N LEU A 108 17.06 -0.46 -15.12
CA LEU A 108 16.61 -0.05 -13.79
C LEU A 108 15.19 0.53 -13.77
N ALA A 109 14.53 0.60 -14.93
CA ALA A 109 13.11 0.97 -15.05
C ALA A 109 12.22 0.02 -14.24
N ARG A 110 11.00 0.47 -13.87
CA ARG A 110 10.04 -0.32 -13.10
C ARG A 110 9.93 -1.75 -13.60
N LYS A 111 10.02 -2.71 -12.68
CA LYS A 111 9.99 -4.13 -13.00
C LYS A 111 8.91 -4.84 -12.20
N LEU A 112 8.20 -5.75 -12.86
CA LEU A 112 7.25 -6.62 -12.18
C LEU A 112 8.02 -7.49 -11.17
N GLY A 113 7.52 -7.53 -9.95
CA GLY A 113 8.01 -8.38 -8.88
C GLY A 113 7.12 -9.59 -8.67
N ASP A 114 7.74 -10.63 -8.13
CA ASP A 114 7.08 -11.84 -7.68
C ASP A 114 6.54 -11.62 -6.27
N VAL A 115 5.31 -12.05 -6.03
CA VAL A 115 4.63 -11.90 -4.73
C VAL A 115 4.64 -13.23 -4.00
N TYR A 116 5.10 -13.20 -2.75
CA TYR A 116 5.16 -14.35 -1.87
C TYR A 116 4.29 -14.10 -0.64
N ASP A 117 3.39 -15.04 -0.36
CA ASP A 117 2.64 -15.05 0.88
C ASP A 117 3.54 -15.58 2.01
N LEU A 118 3.72 -14.80 3.06
CA LEU A 118 4.57 -15.15 4.22
C LEU A 118 3.74 -15.52 5.46
N GLY A 119 2.42 -15.69 5.30
CA GLY A 119 1.47 -15.93 6.37
C GLY A 119 0.49 -14.77 6.57
N LEU A 120 -0.39 -14.92 7.56
CA LEU A 120 -1.48 -13.97 7.81
C LEU A 120 -0.97 -12.53 7.97
N GLY A 121 -1.49 -11.62 7.14
CA GLY A 121 -1.15 -10.20 7.19
C GLY A 121 0.26 -9.87 6.71
N LYS A 122 1.05 -10.84 6.21
CA LYS A 122 2.45 -10.64 5.82
C LYS A 122 2.74 -11.16 4.43
N TRP A 123 3.39 -10.35 3.61
CA TRP A 123 3.80 -10.76 2.27
C TRP A 123 5.09 -10.07 1.84
N GLU A 124 5.68 -10.60 0.79
CA GLU A 124 6.88 -10.07 0.17
C GLU A 124 6.62 -9.82 -1.32
N LEU A 125 7.13 -8.71 -1.82
CA LEU A 125 7.30 -8.43 -3.24
C LEU A 125 8.80 -8.38 -3.53
N ASN A 126 9.29 -9.20 -4.46
CA ASN A 126 10.70 -9.21 -4.81
C ASN A 126 10.95 -9.16 -6.32
N THR A 127 12.09 -8.59 -6.69
CA THR A 127 12.55 -8.62 -8.08
C THR A 127 14.06 -8.44 -8.13
N THR A 128 14.64 -8.71 -9.30
CA THR A 128 16.06 -8.45 -9.58
C THR A 128 16.18 -7.49 -10.75
N PHE A 129 16.86 -6.37 -10.54
CA PHE A 129 17.26 -5.47 -11.61
C PHE A 129 18.63 -5.88 -12.14
N THR A 130 18.88 -5.66 -13.43
CA THR A 130 20.16 -5.92 -14.06
C THR A 130 20.56 -4.66 -14.80
N TYR A 131 21.67 -4.05 -14.39
CA TYR A 131 22.18 -2.83 -14.96
C TYR A 131 22.73 -3.09 -16.36
N THR A 132 22.34 -2.27 -17.33
CA THR A 132 22.71 -2.49 -18.74
C THR A 132 23.52 -1.35 -19.35
N CYS A 133 23.94 -0.38 -18.55
CA CYS A 133 24.72 0.77 -18.98
C CYS A 133 26.17 0.67 -18.50
N ASP A 134 27.05 1.51 -19.04
CA ASP A 134 28.50 1.49 -18.75
C ASP A 134 28.96 2.72 -17.92
N SER A 135 28.02 3.55 -17.47
CA SER A 135 28.26 4.70 -16.59
C SER A 135 27.99 4.34 -15.13
N GLU A 136 28.55 5.07 -14.18
CA GLU A 136 28.19 4.89 -12.78
C GLU A 136 26.74 5.33 -12.53
N ARG A 137 26.00 4.59 -11.70
CA ARG A 137 24.66 4.98 -11.28
C ARG A 137 24.37 4.58 -9.84
N THR A 138 23.80 5.49 -9.07
CA THR A 138 23.44 5.26 -7.67
C THR A 138 21.92 5.12 -7.53
N VAL A 139 21.50 4.24 -6.62
CA VAL A 139 20.11 4.06 -6.19
C VAL A 139 20.08 4.09 -4.67
N ASN A 140 19.18 4.89 -4.10
CA ASN A 140 19.06 5.07 -2.66
C ASN A 140 17.62 4.92 -2.14
N THR A 141 16.64 4.83 -3.03
CA THR A 141 15.22 4.66 -2.68
C THR A 141 14.58 3.62 -3.58
N THR A 142 13.48 3.04 -3.09
CA THR A 142 12.68 2.09 -3.85
C THR A 142 11.21 2.21 -3.49
N ALA A 143 10.32 1.79 -4.39
CA ALA A 143 8.88 1.85 -4.16
C ALA A 143 8.10 0.82 -4.98
N SER A 144 6.91 0.45 -4.50
CA SER A 144 5.94 -0.40 -5.19
C SER A 144 4.87 0.43 -5.89
N PHE A 145 4.55 0.06 -7.12
CA PHE A 145 3.63 0.75 -8.03
C PHE A 145 2.60 -0.19 -8.64
N SER A 146 1.47 0.37 -9.07
CA SER A 146 0.37 -0.37 -9.70
C SER A 146 0.59 -0.71 -11.18
N ALA A 147 1.55 -0.08 -11.83
CA ALA A 147 1.83 -0.27 -13.25
C ALA A 147 3.31 -0.02 -13.59
N SER A 148 3.75 -0.57 -14.73
CA SER A 148 5.10 -0.37 -15.28
C SER A 148 5.38 1.07 -15.71
N SER A 149 4.35 1.90 -15.90
CA SER A 149 4.45 3.34 -16.16
C SER A 149 3.16 4.05 -15.74
N GLY A 150 3.25 5.31 -15.30
CA GLY A 150 2.11 6.16 -14.92
C GLY A 150 1.30 5.72 -13.69
N GLY A 151 1.56 4.52 -13.15
CA GLY A 151 0.85 3.97 -11.98
C GLY A 151 1.14 4.71 -10.68
N THR A 152 0.26 4.52 -9.70
CA THR A 152 0.33 5.15 -8.37
C THR A 152 1.27 4.39 -7.45
N MET A 153 2.04 5.14 -6.67
CA MET A 153 2.90 4.57 -5.62
C MET A 153 2.07 4.14 -4.40
N TYR A 154 2.26 2.90 -3.97
CA TYR A 154 1.63 2.35 -2.77
C TYR A 154 2.47 2.56 -1.52
N ALA A 155 3.74 2.18 -1.60
CA ALA A 155 4.69 2.31 -0.52
C ALA A 155 6.08 2.43 -1.13
N GLY A 156 6.93 3.24 -0.52
CA GLY A 156 8.32 3.35 -0.91
C GLY A 156 9.10 3.94 0.23
N GLY A 157 10.41 3.75 0.20
CA GLY A 157 11.29 4.16 1.29
C GLY A 157 12.75 4.22 0.85
N PRO A 158 13.63 4.66 1.76
CA PRO A 158 15.06 4.61 1.52
C PRO A 158 15.55 3.17 1.54
N LEU A 159 16.61 2.87 0.81
CA LEU A 159 17.44 1.70 1.08
C LEU A 159 18.26 1.94 2.34
N ASN A 160 18.63 0.88 3.06
CA ASN A 160 19.47 1.00 4.26
C ASN A 160 20.90 1.47 3.93
N ALA A 161 21.41 1.10 2.76
CA ALA A 161 22.60 1.67 2.15
C ALA A 161 22.35 1.89 0.65
N GLU A 162 23.04 2.88 0.08
CA GLU A 162 22.98 3.14 -1.36
C GLU A 162 23.60 1.99 -2.16
N ALA A 163 23.03 1.72 -3.33
CA ALA A 163 23.55 0.78 -4.30
C ALA A 163 24.19 1.56 -5.45
N THR A 164 25.49 1.39 -5.67
CA THR A 164 26.20 2.00 -6.80
C THR A 164 26.56 0.94 -7.82
N PHE A 165 25.93 1.03 -8.99
CA PHE A 165 26.23 0.23 -10.17
C PHE A 165 27.42 0.84 -10.91
N SER A 166 28.37 0.00 -11.29
CA SER A 166 29.63 0.44 -11.92
C SER A 166 29.96 -0.31 -13.20
N ALA A 167 29.27 -1.41 -13.48
CA ALA A 167 29.48 -2.22 -14.67
C ALA A 167 28.17 -2.81 -15.20
N ASN A 168 28.09 -2.92 -16.53
CA ASN A 168 27.03 -3.67 -17.19
C ASN A 168 26.99 -5.11 -16.69
N GLY A 169 25.80 -5.55 -16.28
CA GLY A 169 25.53 -6.84 -15.67
C GLY A 169 25.43 -6.82 -14.14
N ASP A 170 25.79 -5.70 -13.48
CA ASP A 170 25.60 -5.57 -12.03
C ASP A 170 24.11 -5.77 -11.70
N GLN A 171 23.81 -6.55 -10.66
CA GLN A 171 22.44 -6.86 -10.28
C GLN A 171 22.07 -6.25 -8.94
N LEU A 172 20.82 -5.83 -8.80
CA LEU A 172 20.25 -5.43 -7.51
C LEU A 172 19.00 -6.25 -7.25
N ILE A 173 19.08 -7.10 -6.23
CA ILE A 173 17.95 -7.88 -5.74
C ILE A 173 17.25 -7.01 -4.70
N VAL A 174 15.97 -6.73 -4.91
CA VAL A 174 15.17 -5.87 -4.02
C VAL A 174 13.99 -6.66 -3.49
N ARG A 175 13.73 -6.52 -2.18
CA ARG A 175 12.64 -7.19 -1.47
C ARG A 175 11.89 -6.17 -0.62
N HIS A 176 10.59 -6.04 -0.86
CA HIS A 176 9.69 -5.25 -0.03
C HIS A 176 8.87 -6.21 0.82
N ILE A 177 9.00 -6.11 2.14
CA ILE A 177 8.27 -6.96 3.08
C ILE A 177 7.23 -6.11 3.77
N TYR A 178 5.98 -6.54 3.69
CA TYR A 178 4.83 -5.85 4.24
C TYR A 178 4.23 -6.68 5.36
N ASN A 179 3.85 -6.04 6.47
CA ASN A 179 3.29 -6.70 7.63
C ASN A 179 2.18 -5.87 8.29
N ILE A 180 0.96 -6.41 8.32
CA ILE A 180 -0.19 -5.83 9.02
C ILE A 180 -0.17 -6.31 10.46
N THR A 181 -0.16 -5.37 11.39
CA THR A 181 -0.21 -5.60 12.84
C THR A 181 -1.38 -4.85 13.46
N GLU A 182 -2.00 -5.43 14.48
CA GLU A 182 -2.94 -4.69 15.34
C GLU A 182 -2.16 -3.68 16.21
N VAL A 183 -2.76 -2.50 16.43
CA VAL A 183 -2.25 -1.42 17.29
C VAL A 183 -2.98 -1.41 18.63
#